data_AF-A0A2M6GLW6-F1
#
_entry.id   AF-A0A2M6GLW6-F1
#
_cell.length_a   1.000
_cell.length_b   1.000
_cell.length_c   1.000
_cell.angle_alpha   90.00
_cell.angle_beta   90.00
_cell.angle_gamma   90.00
#
_symmetry.space_group_name_H-M   'P 1'
#
loop_
_entity.id
_entity.type
_entity.pdbx_description
1 polymer ?
#
loop_
_entity_poly.entity_id
_entity_poly.type
_entity_poly.pdbx_seq_one_letter_code
_entity_poly.pdbx_strand_id
1 'polypeptide(L)'
;MKDALKLMRIPFSVYLMPVFWFAVSAVPEINWFRAIAVFLIIHVLVYPASNGYNSYFDKDEGSIGGLKHPPKVTKHLFRLVVLFDMLAVLAATLVNIYFGACILVYLLVSKAYSYDKIRLKKYPLISTLVVILFQGAFTYIMVQVGLGLTRAEISTPPNLTWAVVSSLFLCGSYPITQIYQHQEDARRGDKTLSLLLGIRGTLVFAALSLLLASALLLFTYFQTGQFWRIVFFLGCTAPVVFFFTSWFIKIERNKAEANFENTMRMNKTSSVCLSAAFLLMIFLT
;
A
#
# COMPACT_ATOMS: atom_id res chain seq x y z
N MET A 1 20.62 -17.56 -1.82
CA MET A 1 20.46 -16.32 -1.02
C MET A 1 20.05 -15.12 -1.88
N LYS A 2 20.80 -14.77 -2.94
CA LYS A 2 20.50 -13.63 -3.83
C LYS A 2 19.06 -13.61 -4.37
N ASP A 3 18.55 -14.75 -4.83
CA ASP A 3 17.18 -14.84 -5.35
C ASP A 3 16.11 -14.70 -4.27
N ALA A 4 16.37 -15.21 -3.06
CA ALA A 4 15.49 -14.99 -1.91
C ALA A 4 15.38 -13.49 -1.59
N LEU A 5 16.51 -12.76 -1.55
CA LEU A 5 16.51 -11.30 -1.34
C LEU A 5 15.76 -10.54 -2.43
N LYS A 6 15.87 -10.95 -3.70
CA LYS A 6 15.07 -10.35 -4.78
C LYS A 6 13.57 -10.54 -4.52
N LEU A 7 13.14 -11.75 -4.15
CA LEU A 7 11.73 -12.09 -3.89
C LEU A 7 11.16 -11.41 -2.64
N MET A 8 12.00 -10.95 -1.70
CA MET A 8 11.57 -10.05 -0.62
C MET A 8 11.11 -8.69 -1.15
N ARG A 9 11.49 -8.31 -2.38
CA ARG A 9 11.07 -7.06 -3.04
C ARG A 9 11.27 -5.81 -2.17
N ILE A 10 12.39 -5.71 -1.47
CA ILE A 10 12.70 -4.56 -0.58
C ILE A 10 12.53 -3.20 -1.30
N PRO A 11 13.01 -3.02 -2.56
CA PRO A 11 12.80 -1.74 -3.26
C PRO A 11 11.33 -1.42 -3.55
N PHE A 12 10.46 -2.42 -3.64
CA PHE A 12 9.03 -2.22 -3.86
C PHE A 12 8.36 -1.52 -2.68
N SER A 13 8.92 -1.64 -1.47
CA SER A 13 8.42 -0.93 -0.28
C SER A 13 8.38 0.59 -0.47
N VAL A 14 9.19 1.15 -1.38
CA VAL A 14 9.14 2.58 -1.72
C VAL A 14 7.74 2.99 -2.19
N TYR A 15 7.05 2.12 -2.92
CA TYR A 15 5.70 2.40 -3.43
C TYR A 15 4.62 2.39 -2.36
N LEU A 16 4.94 1.97 -1.14
CA LEU A 16 4.03 1.87 0.00
C LEU A 16 4.23 3.00 1.02
N MET A 17 5.22 3.87 0.80
CA MET A 17 5.51 5.03 1.66
C MET A 17 4.38 6.06 1.81
N PRO A 18 3.50 6.31 0.81
CA PRO A 18 2.49 7.36 0.94
C PRO A 18 1.61 7.26 2.19
N VAL A 19 1.21 6.04 2.58
CA VAL A 19 0.36 5.84 3.78
C VAL A 19 1.13 6.21 5.06
N PHE A 20 2.42 5.88 5.13
CA PHE A 20 3.27 6.28 6.25
C PHE A 20 3.41 7.80 6.34
N TRP A 21 3.74 8.47 5.23
CA TRP A 21 3.87 9.93 5.23
C TRP A 21 2.54 10.63 5.51
N PHE A 22 1.43 10.06 5.07
CA PHE A 22 0.11 10.58 5.40
C PHE A 22 -0.21 10.48 6.90
N ALA A 23 0.14 9.35 7.52
CA ALA A 23 -0.04 9.17 8.96
C ALA A 23 0.84 10.13 9.77
N VAL A 24 2.09 10.34 9.34
CA VAL A 24 3.02 11.29 9.96
C VAL A 24 2.57 12.74 9.74
N SER A 25 2.05 13.12 8.57
CA SER A 25 1.61 14.50 8.32
C SER A 25 0.41 14.91 9.17
N ALA A 26 -0.33 13.95 9.72
CA ALA A 26 -1.51 14.18 10.53
C ALA A 26 -1.23 14.30 12.04
N VAL A 27 0.02 14.12 12.50
CA VAL A 27 0.35 14.23 13.92
C VAL A 27 0.73 15.67 14.28
N PRO A 28 0.41 16.15 15.50
CA PRO A 28 0.72 17.51 15.92
C PRO A 28 2.22 17.75 16.12
N GLU A 29 2.93 16.75 16.67
CA GLU A 29 4.38 16.82 16.91
C GLU A 29 5.05 15.52 16.51
N ILE A 30 6.18 15.62 15.81
CA ILE A 30 6.90 14.45 15.26
C ILE A 30 8.13 14.17 16.11
N ASN A 31 8.11 13.04 16.82
CA ASN A 31 9.35 12.44 17.32
C ASN A 31 10.06 11.72 16.15
N TRP A 32 11.04 12.38 15.55
CA TRP A 32 11.76 11.86 14.38
C TRP A 32 12.48 10.53 14.64
N PHE A 33 12.99 10.31 15.86
CA PHE A 33 13.62 9.04 16.20
C PHE A 33 12.62 7.88 16.13
N ARG A 34 11.42 8.06 16.72
CA ARG A 34 10.33 7.07 16.60
C ARG A 34 9.85 6.95 15.16
N ALA A 35 9.69 8.05 14.43
CA ALA A 35 9.25 8.02 13.04
C ALA A 35 10.21 7.20 12.16
N ILE A 36 11.52 7.41 12.30
CA ILE A 36 12.55 6.63 11.58
C ILE A 36 12.49 5.15 11.98
N ALA A 37 12.37 4.84 13.27
CA ALA A 37 12.26 3.45 13.73
C ALA A 37 11.02 2.75 13.14
N VAL A 38 9.83 3.37 13.24
CA VAL A 38 8.57 2.87 12.67
C VAL A 38 8.70 2.70 11.16
N PHE A 39 9.30 3.67 10.46
CA PHE A 39 9.53 3.61 9.03
C PHE A 39 10.38 2.41 8.64
N LEU A 40 11.53 2.20 9.30
CA LEU A 40 12.44 1.10 9.02
C LEU A 40 11.78 -0.26 9.31
N ILE A 41 11.08 -0.39 10.45
CA ILE A 41 10.37 -1.63 10.79
C ILE A 41 9.35 -1.99 9.70
N ILE A 42 8.53 -1.02 9.28
CA ILE A 42 7.48 -1.28 8.28
C ILE A 42 8.07 -1.56 6.89
N HIS A 43 8.96 -0.69 6.40
CA HIS A 43 9.39 -0.71 5.00
C HIS A 43 10.55 -1.67 4.73
N VAL A 44 11.40 -1.95 5.73
CA VAL A 44 12.57 -2.82 5.57
C VAL A 44 12.29 -4.23 6.10
N LEU A 45 11.40 -4.40 7.09
CA LEU A 45 11.09 -5.73 7.65
C LEU A 45 9.69 -6.23 7.24
N VAL A 46 8.62 -5.52 7.59
CA VAL A 46 7.23 -6.01 7.45
C VAL A 46 6.80 -6.19 5.99
N TYR A 47 6.94 -5.14 5.17
CA TYR A 47 6.56 -5.24 3.76
C TYR A 47 7.42 -6.25 3.01
N PRO A 48 8.75 -6.31 3.19
CA PRO A 48 9.54 -7.33 2.53
C PRO A 48 9.21 -8.76 2.98
N ALA A 49 8.93 -8.98 4.27
CA ALA A 49 8.50 -10.29 4.75
C ALA A 49 7.16 -10.72 4.17
N SER A 50 6.21 -9.79 4.04
CA SER A 50 4.91 -10.02 3.41
C SER A 50 5.06 -10.36 1.92
N ASN A 51 5.88 -9.59 1.20
CA ASN A 51 6.18 -9.80 -0.22
C ASN A 51 6.88 -11.14 -0.46
N GLY A 52 7.86 -11.48 0.37
CA GLY A 52 8.59 -12.75 0.27
C GLY A 52 7.71 -13.95 0.61
N TYR A 53 6.83 -13.84 1.60
CA TYR A 53 5.86 -14.89 1.91
C TYR A 53 4.89 -15.12 0.75
N ASN A 54 4.36 -14.03 0.19
CA ASN A 54 3.51 -14.07 -0.99
C ASN A 54 4.20 -14.79 -2.16
N SER A 55 5.44 -14.38 -2.50
CA SER A 55 6.21 -15.04 -3.55
C SER A 55 6.50 -16.52 -3.27
N TYR A 56 6.71 -16.91 -2.00
CA TYR A 56 6.96 -18.30 -1.64
C TYR A 56 5.77 -19.23 -1.94
N PHE A 57 4.55 -18.76 -1.68
CA PHE A 57 3.32 -19.53 -1.90
C PHE A 57 2.82 -19.45 -3.35
N ASP A 58 3.00 -18.31 -4.01
CA ASP A 58 2.47 -18.11 -5.36
C ASP A 58 3.37 -18.69 -6.46
N LYS A 59 4.70 -18.71 -6.24
CA LYS A 59 5.68 -19.31 -7.17
C LYS A 59 5.52 -18.79 -8.61
N ASP A 60 5.28 -17.49 -8.73
CA ASP A 60 4.96 -16.83 -9.99
C ASP A 60 6.07 -16.99 -11.03
N GLU A 61 5.68 -17.32 -12.27
CA GLU A 61 6.58 -17.33 -13.42
C GLU A 61 6.47 -16.02 -14.22
N GLY A 62 5.28 -15.42 -14.24
CA GLY A 62 5.01 -14.11 -14.84
C GLY A 62 5.50 -12.94 -13.97
N SER A 63 5.46 -11.73 -14.53
CA SER A 63 5.82 -10.51 -13.80
C SER A 63 4.94 -10.27 -12.56
N ILE A 64 5.56 -9.79 -11.49
CA ILE A 64 4.93 -9.40 -10.23
C ILE A 64 5.35 -7.99 -9.84
N GLY A 65 4.64 -7.36 -8.90
CA GLY A 65 4.97 -6.00 -8.44
C GLY A 65 6.46 -5.83 -8.15
N GLY A 66 7.12 -4.92 -8.90
CA GLY A 66 8.54 -4.61 -8.76
C GLY A 66 9.52 -5.59 -9.44
N LEU A 67 9.06 -6.74 -9.96
CA LEU A 67 9.92 -7.73 -10.62
C LEU A 67 9.28 -8.22 -11.93
N LYS A 68 9.87 -7.84 -13.07
CA LYS A 68 9.42 -8.29 -14.39
C LYS A 68 9.64 -9.79 -14.62
N HIS A 69 10.74 -10.33 -14.09
CA HIS A 69 11.13 -11.73 -14.19
C HIS A 69 11.51 -12.24 -12.80
N PRO A 70 10.54 -12.70 -11.97
CA PRO A 70 10.84 -13.20 -10.64
C PRO A 70 11.70 -14.47 -10.74
N PRO A 71 12.74 -14.63 -9.90
CA PRO A 71 13.51 -15.87 -9.85
C PRO A 71 12.70 -16.99 -9.17
N LYS A 72 13.13 -18.24 -9.37
CA LYS A 72 12.48 -19.39 -8.72
C LYS A 72 12.62 -19.33 -7.19
N VAL A 73 11.55 -19.74 -6.51
CA VAL A 73 11.51 -19.81 -5.04
C VAL A 73 12.50 -20.84 -4.52
N THR A 74 13.18 -20.51 -3.42
CA THR A 74 14.09 -21.43 -2.71
C THR A 74 13.68 -21.55 -1.24
N LYS A 75 14.10 -22.62 -0.56
CA LYS A 75 13.87 -22.81 0.89
C LYS A 75 14.45 -21.68 1.75
N HIS A 76 15.44 -20.94 1.24
CA HIS A 76 16.01 -19.78 1.93
C HIS A 76 15.03 -18.62 2.06
N LEU A 77 14.08 -18.47 1.13
CA LEU A 77 13.09 -17.39 1.17
C LEU A 77 12.22 -17.49 2.42
N PHE A 78 11.68 -18.68 2.72
CA PHE A 78 10.84 -18.87 3.90
C PHE A 78 11.60 -18.60 5.20
N ARG A 79 12.86 -19.04 5.31
CA ARG A 79 13.71 -18.74 6.48
C ARG A 79 13.93 -17.24 6.65
N LEU A 80 14.17 -16.53 5.55
CA LEU A 80 14.38 -15.08 5.57
C LEU A 80 13.10 -14.32 5.96
N VAL A 81 11.94 -14.76 5.46
CA VAL A 81 10.63 -14.24 5.85
C VAL A 81 10.41 -14.38 7.35
N VAL A 82 10.61 -15.58 7.91
CA VAL A 82 10.43 -15.83 9.35
C VAL A 82 11.40 -14.98 10.18
N LEU A 83 12.65 -14.84 9.74
CA LEU A 83 13.61 -13.95 10.40
C LEU A 83 13.11 -12.50 10.42
N PHE A 84 12.63 -11.98 9.29
CA PHE A 84 12.13 -10.61 9.20
C PHE A 84 10.85 -10.42 10.03
N ASP A 85 9.95 -11.40 10.06
CA ASP A 85 8.75 -11.36 10.89
C ASP A 85 9.12 -11.25 12.38
N MET A 86 10.05 -12.11 12.86
CA MET A 86 10.51 -12.07 14.26
C MET A 86 11.18 -10.75 14.60
N LEU A 87 12.08 -10.26 13.74
CA LEU A 87 12.76 -8.97 13.93
C LEU A 87 11.77 -7.81 13.92
N ALA A 88 10.76 -7.84 13.04
CA ALA A 88 9.73 -6.79 12.97
C ALA A 88 8.92 -6.72 14.25
N VAL A 89 8.40 -7.86 14.74
CA VAL A 89 7.59 -7.90 15.97
C VAL A 89 8.42 -7.50 17.20
N LEU A 90 9.66 -8.02 17.32
CA LEU A 90 10.55 -7.67 18.43
C LEU A 90 10.89 -6.17 18.41
N ALA A 91 11.37 -5.65 17.29
CA ALA A 91 11.72 -4.23 17.17
C ALA A 91 10.51 -3.32 17.39
N ALA A 92 9.34 -3.68 16.85
CA ALA A 92 8.10 -2.92 17.06
C ALA A 92 7.67 -2.91 18.54
N THR A 93 7.79 -4.04 19.23
CA THR A 93 7.47 -4.16 20.66
C THR A 93 8.39 -3.29 21.52
N LEU A 94 9.67 -3.21 21.17
CA LEU A 94 10.65 -2.34 21.85
C LEU A 94 10.35 -0.85 21.63
N VAL A 95 9.73 -0.47 20.51
CA VAL A 95 9.25 0.91 20.28
C VAL A 95 7.99 1.19 21.11
N ASN A 96 7.00 0.29 21.03
CA ASN A 96 5.74 0.37 21.76
C ASN A 96 5.02 -0.99 21.69
N ILE A 97 4.57 -1.53 22.84
CA ILE A 97 3.90 -2.84 22.89
C ILE A 97 2.64 -2.93 22.01
N TYR A 98 1.86 -1.85 21.91
CA TYR A 98 0.68 -1.79 21.05
C TYR A 98 1.05 -1.74 19.58
N PHE A 99 2.14 -1.05 19.22
CA PHE A 99 2.67 -1.09 17.86
C PHE A 99 3.16 -2.50 17.50
N GLY A 100 3.85 -3.18 18.42
CA GLY A 100 4.22 -4.60 18.29
C GLY A 100 3.01 -5.50 18.04
N ALA A 101 1.93 -5.31 18.80
CA ALA A 101 0.68 -6.04 18.60
C ALA A 101 0.03 -5.76 17.23
N CYS A 102 0.00 -4.50 16.79
CA CYS A 102 -0.50 -4.15 15.46
C CYS A 102 0.30 -4.82 14.34
N ILE A 103 1.63 -4.82 14.45
CA ILE A 103 2.54 -5.46 13.49
C ILE A 103 2.32 -6.97 13.45
N LEU A 104 2.15 -7.62 14.61
CA LEU A 104 1.82 -9.04 14.68
C LEU A 104 0.51 -9.35 13.96
N VAL A 105 -0.56 -8.59 14.23
CA VAL A 105 -1.85 -8.76 13.55
C VAL A 105 -1.72 -8.56 12.05
N TYR A 106 -1.04 -7.49 11.61
CA TYR A 106 -0.78 -7.23 10.19
C TYR A 106 -0.08 -8.43 9.52
N LEU A 107 0.98 -8.95 10.15
CA LEU A 107 1.74 -10.07 9.61
C LEU A 107 0.90 -11.34 9.53
N LEU A 108 0.11 -11.66 10.56
CA LEU A 108 -0.79 -12.81 10.56
C LEU A 108 -1.83 -12.73 9.44
N VAL A 109 -2.44 -11.56 9.23
CA VAL A 109 -3.38 -11.33 8.13
C VAL A 109 -2.69 -11.45 6.78
N SER A 110 -1.49 -10.88 6.63
CA SER A 110 -0.65 -11.02 5.45
C SER A 110 -0.30 -12.50 5.14
N LYS A 111 -0.09 -13.33 6.17
CA LYS A 111 0.12 -14.77 5.98
C LYS A 111 -1.16 -15.46 5.54
N ALA A 112 -2.29 -15.22 6.22
CA ALA A 112 -3.59 -15.76 5.85
C ALA A 112 -4.00 -15.39 4.42
N TYR A 113 -3.57 -14.21 3.96
CA TYR A 113 -3.80 -13.72 2.60
C TYR A 113 -3.21 -14.64 1.52
N SER A 114 -2.00 -15.19 1.75
CA SER A 114 -1.26 -16.00 0.75
C SER A 114 -1.20 -17.50 1.06
N TYR A 115 -1.41 -17.91 2.31
CA TYR A 115 -1.29 -19.31 2.73
C TYR A 115 -2.29 -20.20 1.97
N ASP A 116 -1.83 -21.27 1.34
CA ASP A 116 -2.61 -22.14 0.45
C ASP A 116 -3.91 -22.69 1.07
N LYS A 117 -3.92 -22.98 2.37
CA LYS A 117 -5.12 -23.48 3.08
C LYS A 117 -6.18 -22.42 3.36
N ILE A 118 -5.83 -21.13 3.36
CA ILE A 118 -6.76 -20.02 3.63
C ILE A 118 -6.97 -19.18 2.36
N ARG A 119 -5.86 -18.66 1.81
CA ARG A 119 -5.73 -17.94 0.53
C ARG A 119 -6.84 -16.92 0.31
N LEU A 120 -6.96 -15.94 1.22
CA LEU A 120 -7.99 -14.89 1.15
C LEU A 120 -8.01 -14.17 -0.20
N LYS A 121 -6.84 -14.04 -0.83
CA LYS A 121 -6.66 -13.40 -2.14
C LYS A 121 -7.44 -14.03 -3.29
N LYS A 122 -7.87 -15.29 -3.14
CA LYS A 122 -8.71 -16.02 -4.10
C LYS A 122 -10.08 -15.37 -4.29
N TYR A 123 -10.59 -14.69 -3.25
CA TYR A 123 -11.93 -14.11 -3.22
C TYR A 123 -11.86 -12.61 -3.51
N PRO A 124 -12.50 -12.10 -4.57
CA PRO A 124 -12.24 -10.74 -5.07
C PRO A 124 -12.60 -9.66 -4.05
N LEU A 125 -13.77 -9.78 -3.41
CA LEU A 125 -14.25 -8.81 -2.43
C LEU A 125 -13.49 -8.92 -1.11
N ILE A 126 -13.33 -10.12 -0.56
CA ILE A 126 -12.58 -10.34 0.70
C ILE A 126 -11.13 -9.90 0.54
N SER A 127 -10.49 -10.26 -0.57
CA SER A 127 -9.13 -9.85 -0.93
C SER A 127 -8.99 -8.33 -0.92
N THR A 128 -9.92 -7.64 -1.60
CA THR A 128 -9.92 -6.17 -1.65
C THR A 128 -10.14 -5.57 -0.28
N LEU A 129 -11.16 -6.04 0.47
CA LEU A 129 -11.48 -5.54 1.81
C LEU A 129 -10.30 -5.68 2.77
N VAL A 130 -9.64 -6.85 2.77
CA VAL A 130 -8.46 -7.11 3.61
C VAL A 130 -7.35 -6.14 3.24
N VAL A 131 -7.04 -5.95 1.95
CA VAL A 131 -5.97 -5.06 1.51
C VAL A 131 -6.27 -3.60 1.84
N ILE A 132 -7.47 -3.10 1.52
CA ILE A 132 -7.80 -1.68 1.79
C ILE A 132 -7.87 -1.38 3.28
N LEU A 133 -8.30 -2.33 4.10
CA LEU A 133 -8.33 -2.16 5.56
C LEU A 133 -6.91 -2.21 6.13
N PHE A 134 -6.17 -3.28 5.86
CA PHE A 134 -4.88 -3.54 6.49
C PHE A 134 -3.73 -2.71 5.92
N GLN A 135 -3.76 -2.33 4.64
CA GLN A 135 -2.78 -1.42 4.05
C GLN A 135 -3.21 0.06 4.09
N GLY A 136 -4.51 0.34 4.30
CA GLY A 136 -5.04 1.70 4.44
C GLY A 136 -5.19 2.10 5.91
N ALA A 137 -6.43 2.21 6.39
CA ALA A 137 -6.78 2.70 7.72
C ALA A 137 -6.01 2.03 8.87
N PHE A 138 -5.84 0.71 8.84
CA PHE A 138 -5.09 0.02 9.89
C PHE A 138 -3.61 0.43 9.88
N THR A 139 -2.94 0.48 8.71
CA THR A 139 -1.55 0.94 8.62
C THR A 139 -1.43 2.39 9.07
N TYR A 140 -2.35 3.25 8.65
CA TYR A 140 -2.38 4.66 9.04
C TYR A 140 -2.39 4.81 10.57
N ILE A 141 -3.32 4.12 11.25
CA ILE A 141 -3.43 4.13 12.71
C ILE A 141 -2.23 3.43 13.36
N MET A 142 -1.77 2.30 12.81
CA MET A 142 -0.61 1.56 13.31
C MET A 142 0.65 2.43 13.32
N VAL A 143 0.86 3.26 12.30
CA VAL A 143 1.97 4.24 12.28
C VAL A 143 1.81 5.25 13.43
N GLN A 144 0.61 5.80 13.64
CA GLN A 144 0.36 6.74 14.74
C GLN A 144 0.56 6.12 16.12
N VAL A 145 0.17 4.85 16.32
CA VAL A 145 0.47 4.09 17.54
C VAL A 145 1.98 3.94 17.73
N GLY A 146 2.73 3.67 16.66
CA GLY A 146 4.19 3.60 16.70
C GLY A 146 4.88 4.94 17.00
N LEU A 147 4.29 6.05 16.54
CA LEU A 147 4.74 7.40 16.88
C LEU A 147 4.44 7.74 18.36
N GLY A 148 3.46 7.06 18.95
CA GLY A 148 3.11 7.15 20.37
C GLY A 148 1.92 8.05 20.66
N LEU A 149 1.04 8.27 19.67
CA LEU A 149 -0.20 9.00 19.89
C LEU A 149 -1.09 8.24 20.90
N THR A 150 -1.79 9.00 21.72
CA THR A 150 -2.78 8.49 22.65
C THR A 150 -4.04 8.04 21.92
N ARG A 151 -4.86 7.22 22.59
CA ARG A 151 -6.17 6.80 22.06
C ARG A 151 -7.07 8.00 21.76
N ALA A 152 -7.03 9.04 22.59
CA ALA A 152 -7.84 10.24 22.41
C ALA A 152 -7.47 11.00 21.12
N GLU A 153 -6.18 11.17 20.84
CA GLU A 153 -5.69 11.81 19.61
C GLU A 153 -6.07 11.01 18.36
N ILE A 154 -5.90 9.68 18.41
CA ILE A 154 -6.24 8.78 17.30
C ILE A 154 -7.75 8.78 17.02
N SER A 155 -8.59 8.82 18.06
CA SER A 155 -10.05 8.73 17.94
C SER A 155 -10.74 10.05 17.60
N THR A 156 -10.00 11.11 17.29
CA THR A 156 -10.62 12.37 16.82
C THR A 156 -11.33 12.16 15.47
N PRO A 157 -12.49 12.81 15.23
CA PRO A 157 -13.23 12.62 13.98
C PRO A 157 -12.43 12.94 12.69
N PRO A 158 -11.62 14.02 12.62
CA PRO A 158 -10.78 14.26 11.45
C PRO A 158 -9.76 13.15 11.21
N ASN A 159 -9.13 12.64 12.27
CA ASN A 159 -8.12 11.60 12.16
C ASN A 159 -8.70 10.25 11.69
N LEU A 160 -9.86 9.86 12.22
CA LEU A 160 -10.58 8.68 11.73
C LEU A 160 -11.01 8.84 10.27
N THR A 161 -11.39 10.05 9.86
CA THR A 161 -11.72 10.34 8.45
C THR A 161 -10.49 10.20 7.56
N TRP A 162 -9.32 10.68 8.00
CA TRP A 162 -8.06 10.48 7.27
C TRP A 162 -7.66 9.00 7.16
N ALA A 163 -7.89 8.19 8.21
CA ALA A 163 -7.72 6.74 8.13
C ALA A 163 -8.62 6.11 7.06
N VAL A 164 -9.90 6.51 6.98
CA VAL A 164 -10.83 6.07 5.93
C VAL A 164 -10.37 6.51 4.54
N VAL A 165 -9.92 7.75 4.40
CA VAL A 165 -9.34 8.26 3.14
C VAL A 165 -8.17 7.39 2.68
N SER A 166 -7.30 6.96 3.60
CA SER A 166 -6.20 6.04 3.29
C SER A 166 -6.71 4.74 2.66
N SER A 167 -7.74 4.11 3.24
CA SER A 167 -8.39 2.93 2.66
C SER A 167 -9.05 3.21 1.31
N LEU A 168 -9.68 4.38 1.10
CA LEU A 168 -10.29 4.74 -0.18
C LEU A 168 -9.26 4.95 -1.30
N PHE A 169 -8.10 5.55 -0.98
CA PHE A 169 -6.98 5.60 -1.94
C PHE A 169 -6.51 4.20 -2.34
N LEU A 170 -6.42 3.28 -1.37
CA LEU A 170 -6.09 1.87 -1.66
C LEU A 170 -7.20 1.16 -2.44
N CYS A 171 -8.47 1.50 -2.20
CA CYS A 171 -9.60 0.96 -2.95
C CYS A 171 -9.47 1.24 -4.45
N GLY A 172 -9.02 2.45 -4.82
CA GLY A 172 -8.76 2.77 -6.21
C GLY A 172 -7.44 2.23 -6.75
N SER A 173 -6.35 2.38 -6.00
CA SER A 173 -5.01 2.03 -6.48
C SER A 173 -4.73 0.53 -6.50
N TYR A 174 -5.26 -0.25 -5.55
CA TYR A 174 -4.96 -1.67 -5.44
C TYR A 174 -5.41 -2.48 -6.67
N PRO A 175 -6.65 -2.35 -7.19
CA PRO A 175 -7.06 -3.04 -8.42
C PRO A 175 -6.21 -2.67 -9.64
N ILE A 176 -5.73 -1.42 -9.75
CA ILE A 176 -4.83 -1.02 -10.84
C ILE A 176 -3.56 -1.87 -10.82
N THR A 177 -3.02 -2.20 -9.64
CA THR A 177 -1.80 -3.01 -9.53
C THR A 177 -1.94 -4.43 -10.09
N GLN A 178 -3.17 -4.89 -10.30
CA GLN A 178 -3.50 -6.23 -10.81
C GLN A 178 -3.82 -6.24 -12.30
N ILE A 179 -3.96 -5.07 -12.94
CA ILE A 179 -4.54 -4.94 -14.29
C ILE A 179 -3.77 -5.71 -15.37
N TYR A 180 -2.45 -5.85 -15.21
CA TYR A 180 -1.58 -6.58 -16.14
C TYR A 180 -1.48 -8.09 -15.83
N GLN A 181 -2.02 -8.54 -14.70
CA GLN A 181 -1.86 -9.91 -14.19
C GLN A 181 -3.06 -10.82 -14.48
N HIS A 182 -4.08 -10.35 -15.22
CA HIS A 182 -5.35 -11.08 -15.43
C HIS A 182 -5.16 -12.52 -15.90
N GLN A 183 -4.28 -12.76 -16.87
CA GLN A 183 -4.03 -14.11 -17.40
C GLN A 183 -3.35 -15.03 -16.38
N GLU A 184 -2.44 -14.49 -15.57
CA GLU A 184 -1.70 -15.26 -14.57
C GLU A 184 -2.60 -15.56 -13.36
N ASP A 185 -3.35 -14.57 -12.88
CA ASP A 185 -4.34 -14.72 -11.81
C ASP A 185 -5.37 -15.81 -12.17
N ALA A 186 -5.91 -15.76 -13.39
CA ALA A 186 -6.86 -16.75 -13.87
C ALA A 186 -6.26 -18.17 -13.93
N ARG A 187 -4.99 -18.32 -14.37
CA ARG A 187 -4.29 -19.61 -14.42
C ARG A 187 -4.10 -20.23 -13.03
N ARG A 188 -3.90 -19.41 -11.99
CA ARG A 188 -3.79 -19.86 -10.59
C ARG A 188 -5.15 -20.12 -9.93
N GLY A 189 -6.26 -19.80 -10.60
CA GLY A 189 -7.60 -19.89 -10.03
C GLY A 189 -7.93 -18.77 -9.03
N ASP A 190 -7.13 -17.70 -8.99
CA ASP A 190 -7.40 -16.51 -8.19
C ASP A 190 -8.41 -15.63 -8.95
N LYS A 191 -9.50 -15.21 -8.29
CA LYS A 191 -10.47 -14.26 -8.85
C LYS A 191 -10.23 -12.90 -8.21
N THR A 192 -9.40 -12.07 -8.83
CA THR A 192 -9.15 -10.70 -8.36
C THR A 192 -10.29 -9.75 -8.74
N LEU A 193 -10.42 -8.63 -8.02
CA LEU A 193 -11.44 -7.63 -8.35
C LEU A 193 -11.18 -7.04 -9.74
N SER A 194 -9.92 -6.80 -10.09
CA SER A 194 -9.56 -6.31 -11.41
C SER A 194 -9.94 -7.30 -12.53
N LEU A 195 -9.76 -8.60 -12.30
CA LEU A 195 -10.19 -9.63 -13.25
C LEU A 195 -11.71 -9.65 -13.41
N LEU A 196 -12.48 -9.51 -12.32
CA LEU A 196 -13.95 -9.46 -12.38
C LEU A 196 -14.48 -8.23 -13.14
N LEU A 197 -13.89 -7.07 -12.89
CA LEU A 197 -14.29 -5.81 -13.55
C LEU A 197 -13.78 -5.72 -15.00
N GLY A 198 -12.78 -6.53 -15.35
CA GLY A 198 -11.99 -6.38 -16.56
C GLY A 198 -11.14 -5.10 -16.53
N ILE A 199 -10.34 -4.90 -17.58
CA ILE A 199 -9.38 -3.79 -17.68
C ILE A 199 -10.10 -2.42 -17.56
N ARG A 200 -11.11 -2.18 -18.40
CA ARG A 200 -11.84 -0.89 -18.40
C ARG A 200 -12.60 -0.66 -17.10
N GLY A 201 -13.29 -1.67 -16.58
CA GLY A 201 -14.02 -1.55 -15.31
C GLY A 201 -13.08 -1.27 -14.13
N THR A 202 -11.88 -1.85 -14.13
CA THR A 202 -10.83 -1.54 -13.14
C THR A 202 -10.46 -0.07 -13.16
N LEU A 203 -10.24 0.52 -14.34
CA LEU A 203 -9.86 1.94 -14.47
C LEU A 203 -11.01 2.87 -14.04
N VAL A 204 -12.25 2.58 -14.43
CA VAL A 204 -13.42 3.37 -13.99
C VAL A 204 -13.60 3.29 -12.48
N PHE A 205 -13.55 2.08 -11.92
CA PHE A 205 -13.65 1.87 -10.47
C PHE A 205 -12.56 2.61 -9.70
N ALA A 206 -11.33 2.57 -10.22
CA ALA A 206 -10.21 3.29 -9.64
C ALA A 206 -10.39 4.81 -9.71
N ALA A 207 -10.84 5.35 -10.85
CA ALA A 207 -11.10 6.78 -11.01
C ALA A 207 -12.14 7.28 -10.00
N LEU A 208 -13.26 6.57 -9.86
CA LEU A 208 -14.32 6.91 -8.92
C LEU A 208 -13.84 6.83 -7.46
N SER A 209 -13.10 5.78 -7.10
CA SER A 209 -12.58 5.60 -5.74
C SER A 209 -11.54 6.66 -5.38
N LEU A 210 -10.62 6.99 -6.28
CA LEU A 210 -9.60 8.03 -6.09
C LEU A 210 -10.24 9.44 -6.03
N LEU A 211 -11.27 9.70 -6.83
CA LEU A 211 -12.02 10.95 -6.77
C LEU A 211 -12.75 11.09 -5.43
N LEU A 212 -13.43 10.03 -4.97
CA LEU A 212 -14.11 10.02 -3.68
C LEU A 212 -13.12 10.22 -2.51
N ALA A 213 -11.99 9.51 -2.53
CA ALA A 213 -10.92 9.67 -1.54
C ALA A 213 -10.41 11.12 -1.50
N SER A 214 -10.13 11.69 -2.68
CA SER A 214 -9.64 13.07 -2.80
C SER A 214 -10.69 14.07 -2.33
N ALA A 215 -11.95 13.93 -2.76
CA ALA A 215 -13.03 14.81 -2.36
C ALA A 215 -13.22 14.82 -0.83
N LEU A 216 -13.22 13.63 -0.20
CA LEU A 216 -13.32 13.51 1.26
C LEU A 216 -12.11 14.13 1.97
N LEU A 217 -10.89 13.92 1.46
CA LEU A 217 -9.68 14.51 2.02
C LEU A 217 -9.72 16.05 1.97
N LEU A 218 -10.05 16.60 0.79
CA LEU A 218 -10.13 18.04 0.56
C LEU A 218 -11.22 18.68 1.42
N PHE A 219 -12.39 18.04 1.50
CA PHE A 219 -13.47 18.48 2.38
C PHE A 219 -13.04 18.49 3.85
N THR A 220 -12.35 17.43 4.30
CA THR A 220 -11.86 17.36 5.69
C THR A 220 -10.84 18.46 5.98
N TYR A 221 -9.88 18.69 5.07
CA TYR A 221 -8.92 19.79 5.23
C TYR A 221 -9.60 21.16 5.25
N PHE A 222 -10.60 21.38 4.40
CA PHE A 222 -11.38 22.61 4.40
C PHE A 222 -12.10 22.83 5.74
N GLN A 223 -12.79 21.81 6.25
CA GLN A 223 -13.49 21.87 7.54
C GLN A 223 -12.55 22.13 8.72
N THR A 224 -11.32 21.63 8.65
CA THR A 224 -10.29 21.86 9.68
C THR A 224 -9.44 23.12 9.47
N GLY A 225 -9.75 23.96 8.46
CA GLY A 225 -9.00 25.18 8.16
C GLY A 225 -7.59 24.96 7.56
N GLN A 226 -7.28 23.74 7.10
CA GLN A 226 -5.95 23.35 6.60
C GLN A 226 -5.79 23.65 5.09
N PHE A 227 -6.03 24.91 4.69
CA PHE A 227 -6.06 25.32 3.28
C PHE A 227 -4.77 24.98 2.50
N TRP A 228 -3.59 25.22 3.09
CA TRP A 228 -2.32 24.94 2.41
C TRP A 228 -2.13 23.45 2.08
N ARG A 229 -2.71 22.55 2.88
CA ARG A 229 -2.65 21.11 2.60
C ARG A 229 -3.46 20.72 1.37
N ILE A 230 -4.55 21.44 1.08
CA ILE A 230 -5.30 21.30 -0.18
C ILE A 230 -4.41 21.68 -1.36
N VAL A 231 -3.74 22.83 -1.26
CA VAL A 231 -2.85 23.33 -2.33
C VAL A 231 -1.71 22.36 -2.60
N PHE A 232 -1.02 21.89 -1.56
CA PHE A 232 0.07 20.91 -1.70
C PHE A 232 -0.42 19.58 -2.27
N PHE A 233 -1.57 19.07 -1.80
CA PHE A 233 -2.14 17.84 -2.33
C PHE A 233 -2.47 17.95 -3.82
N LEU A 234 -3.22 18.98 -4.23
CA LEU A 234 -3.61 19.18 -5.62
C LEU A 234 -2.40 19.42 -6.53
N GLY A 235 -1.47 20.29 -6.11
CA GLY A 235 -0.28 20.60 -6.88
C GLY A 235 0.61 19.38 -7.10
N CYS A 236 0.88 18.60 -6.05
CA CYS A 236 1.74 17.43 -6.14
C CYS A 236 1.07 16.23 -6.84
N THR A 237 -0.25 16.08 -6.77
CA THR A 237 -0.97 14.95 -7.39
C THR A 237 -1.42 15.21 -8.83
N ALA A 238 -1.29 16.44 -9.35
CA ALA A 238 -1.60 16.73 -10.76
C ALA A 238 -0.89 15.80 -11.77
N PRO A 239 0.41 15.45 -11.62
CA PRO A 239 1.07 14.49 -12.50
C PRO A 239 0.46 13.08 -12.45
N VAL A 240 -0.09 12.67 -11.29
CA VAL A 240 -0.77 11.38 -11.12
C VAL A 240 -2.05 11.35 -11.96
N VAL A 241 -2.87 12.40 -11.86
CA VAL A 241 -4.11 12.53 -12.65
C VAL A 241 -3.80 12.58 -14.14
N PHE A 242 -2.78 13.34 -14.54
CA PHE A 242 -2.35 13.44 -15.94
C PHE A 242 -1.90 12.08 -16.49
N PHE A 243 -1.02 11.38 -15.76
CA PHE A 243 -0.53 10.07 -16.19
C PHE A 243 -1.65 9.03 -16.24
N PHE A 244 -2.47 8.95 -15.20
CA PHE A 244 -3.60 8.02 -15.13
C PHE A 244 -4.58 8.23 -16.29
N THR A 245 -5.00 9.47 -16.54
CA THR A 245 -5.93 9.81 -17.63
C THR A 245 -5.31 9.50 -18.99
N SER A 246 -4.05 9.87 -19.20
CA SER A 246 -3.34 9.58 -20.45
C SER A 246 -3.21 8.08 -20.69
N TRP A 247 -2.91 7.31 -19.64
CA TRP A 247 -2.79 5.85 -19.72
C TRP A 247 -4.14 5.17 -19.95
N PHE A 248 -5.22 5.65 -19.31
CA PHE A 248 -6.57 5.17 -19.59
C PHE A 248 -6.92 5.35 -21.07
N ILE A 249 -6.74 6.55 -21.63
CA ILE A 249 -7.01 6.80 -23.07
C ILE A 249 -6.18 5.87 -23.97
N LYS A 250 -4.92 5.60 -23.62
CA LYS A 250 -4.07 4.65 -24.35
C LYS A 250 -4.62 3.22 -24.29
N ILE A 251 -5.09 2.77 -23.13
CA ILE A 251 -5.69 1.43 -22.96
C ILE A 251 -6.97 1.28 -23.78
N GLU A 252 -7.82 2.31 -23.84
CA GLU A 252 -9.05 2.27 -24.67
C GLU A 252 -8.72 2.11 -26.16
N ARG A 253 -7.61 2.69 -26.63
CA ARG A 253 -7.12 2.53 -28.00
C ARG A 253 -6.42 1.20 -28.23
N ASN A 254 -5.66 0.72 -27.25
CA ASN A 254 -4.89 -0.52 -27.31
C ASN A 254 -4.81 -1.19 -25.94
N LYS A 255 -5.53 -2.29 -25.76
CA LYS A 255 -5.56 -3.05 -24.50
C LYS A 255 -4.18 -3.59 -24.08
N ALA A 256 -3.22 -3.74 -25.00
CA ALA A 256 -1.86 -4.16 -24.67
C ALA A 256 -1.09 -3.14 -23.81
N GLU A 257 -1.59 -1.91 -23.70
CA GLU A 257 -1.04 -0.89 -22.80
C GLU A 257 -1.32 -1.18 -21.32
N ALA A 258 -2.25 -2.10 -21.00
CA ALA A 258 -2.46 -2.63 -19.65
C ALA A 258 -1.36 -3.65 -19.29
N ASN A 259 -0.12 -3.19 -19.29
CA ASN A 259 1.09 -4.00 -19.11
C ASN A 259 1.84 -3.65 -17.82
N PHE A 260 2.86 -4.46 -17.53
CA PHE A 260 3.70 -4.32 -16.35
C PHE A 260 4.38 -2.94 -16.29
N GLU A 261 4.95 -2.47 -17.40
CA GLU A 261 5.72 -1.23 -17.46
C GLU A 261 4.88 -0.02 -17.11
N ASN A 262 3.71 0.13 -17.71
CA ASN A 262 2.81 1.25 -17.43
C ASN A 262 2.22 1.16 -16.02
N THR A 263 1.91 -0.04 -15.53
CA THR A 263 1.45 -0.23 -14.15
C THR A 263 2.52 0.18 -13.13
N MET A 264 3.78 -0.21 -13.36
CA MET A 264 4.89 0.21 -12.48
C MET A 264 5.19 1.71 -12.58
N ARG A 265 5.05 2.31 -13.76
CA ARG A 265 5.14 3.77 -13.93
C ARG A 265 4.04 4.48 -13.15
N MET A 266 2.79 3.99 -13.21
CA MET A 266 1.68 4.53 -12.42
C MET A 266 1.99 4.47 -10.91
N ASN A 267 2.42 3.31 -10.42
CA ASN A 267 2.79 3.12 -9.01
C ASN A 267 3.92 4.07 -8.57
N LYS A 268 4.97 4.19 -9.40
CA LYS A 268 6.10 5.09 -9.12
C LYS A 268 5.64 6.55 -9.08
N THR A 269 4.89 7.01 -10.09
CA THR A 269 4.38 8.38 -10.17
C THR A 269 3.49 8.69 -8.97
N SER A 270 2.50 7.83 -8.68
CA SER A 270 1.60 8.00 -7.54
C SER A 270 2.35 8.03 -6.21
N SER A 271 3.28 7.10 -6.00
CA SER A 271 4.06 7.03 -4.77
C SER A 271 4.92 8.27 -4.55
N VAL A 272 5.64 8.74 -5.57
CA VAL A 272 6.51 9.91 -5.45
C VAL A 272 5.67 11.17 -5.22
N CYS A 273 4.61 11.37 -6.00
CA CYS A 273 3.73 12.53 -5.89
C CYS A 273 3.02 12.61 -4.53
N LEU A 274 2.43 11.51 -4.05
CA LEU A 274 1.76 11.50 -2.76
C LEU A 274 2.75 11.66 -1.60
N SER A 275 3.90 10.99 -1.65
CA SER A 275 4.94 11.16 -0.63
C SER A 275 5.44 12.60 -0.59
N ALA A 276 5.68 13.22 -1.75
CA ALA A 276 6.06 14.63 -1.83
C ALA A 276 4.97 15.54 -1.25
N ALA A 277 3.70 15.29 -1.56
CA ALA A 277 2.58 16.05 -1.00
C ALA A 277 2.59 16.02 0.54
N PHE A 278 2.66 14.83 1.13
CA PHE A 278 2.63 14.68 2.58
C PHE A 278 3.90 15.17 3.26
N LEU A 279 5.07 15.03 2.63
CA LEU A 279 6.32 15.60 3.12
C LEU A 279 6.27 17.14 3.12
N LEU A 280 5.73 17.77 2.07
CA LEU A 280 5.52 19.22 2.07
C LEU A 280 4.57 19.65 3.19
N MET A 281 3.51 18.90 3.46
CA MET A 281 2.64 19.16 4.61
C MET A 281 3.40 19.04 5.94
N ILE A 282 4.27 18.05 6.10
CA ILE A 282 5.08 17.87 7.32
C ILE A 282 6.01 19.06 7.57
N PHE A 283 6.64 19.60 6.53
CA PHE A 283 7.68 20.61 6.69
C PHE A 283 7.19 22.05 6.54
N LEU A 284 6.01 22.27 5.94
CA LEU A 284 5.51 23.61 5.60
C LEU A 284 4.15 23.95 6.24
N THR A 285 3.56 23.06 7.05
CA THR A 285 2.33 23.33 7.83
C THR A 285 2.41 22.78 9.22
#